data_AF-A0A4S9D7W9-F1
#
_entry.id   AF-A0A4S9D7W9-F1
#
_cell.length_a   1.000
_cell.length_b   1.000
_cell.length_c   1.000
_cell.angle_alpha   90.00
_cell.angle_beta   90.00
_cell.angle_gamma   90.00
#
_symmetry.space_group_name_H-M   'P 1'
#
loop_
_entity.id
_entity.type
_entity.pdbx_description
1 polymer ?
#
loop_
_entity_poly.entity_id
_entity_poly.type
_entity_poly.pdbx_seq_one_letter_code
_entity_poly.pdbx_strand_id
1 'polypeptide(L)'
;MKPLYRLLGASISLLAVTYYLYHIRLSHPLLEEPINHEDDQASNAQKSISEPSIGTVVASQTRDNTTWLPSLFPDWHHNIFLADQPDAALSVPQNKGREGMTYLTYIIENYSSLPDIAIFLHADRYQWHNDDPLYDGARTLSRLQLTYILEQGYVNLRCVWTLGCPHEIHPLDHPADEITSETHADQVYAAAFKELFPDAPVPESIGVSCCAQFAVSKATIL
;
A
#
# COMPACT_ATOMS: atom_id res chain seq x y z
N MET A 1 -58.05 14.15 -22.86
CA MET A 1 -58.23 14.67 -21.47
C MET A 1 -57.45 13.92 -20.38
N LYS A 2 -56.71 12.82 -20.63
CA LYS A 2 -55.98 12.07 -19.55
C LYS A 2 -54.47 12.37 -19.32
N PRO A 3 -53.69 12.98 -20.23
CA PRO A 3 -52.24 13.18 -20.00
C PRO A 3 -51.90 14.45 -19.19
N LEU A 4 -52.75 15.49 -19.25
CA LEU A 4 -52.49 16.77 -18.57
C LEU A 4 -52.56 16.64 -17.04
N TYR A 5 -53.50 15.84 -16.51
CA TYR A 5 -53.65 15.63 -15.06
C TYR A 5 -52.52 14.83 -14.42
N ARG A 6 -51.81 13.98 -15.18
CA ARG A 6 -50.66 13.21 -14.67
C ARG A 6 -49.42 14.09 -14.50
N LEU A 7 -49.20 15.02 -15.43
CA LEU A 7 -48.11 16.00 -15.33
C LEU A 7 -48.37 17.00 -14.18
N LEU A 8 -49.60 17.49 -14.03
CA LEU A 8 -49.99 18.35 -12.91
C LEU A 8 -49.83 17.67 -11.55
N GLY A 9 -50.18 16.39 -11.41
CA GLY A 9 -50.00 15.64 -10.17
C GLY A 9 -48.54 15.43 -9.77
N ALA A 10 -47.66 15.19 -10.74
CA ALA A 10 -46.22 15.03 -10.49
C ALA A 10 -45.57 16.34 -10.05
N SER A 11 -45.96 17.48 -10.65
CA SER A 11 -45.45 18.80 -10.28
C SER A 11 -45.87 19.23 -8.87
N ILE A 12 -47.12 18.95 -8.48
CA ILE A 12 -47.61 19.26 -7.12
C ILE A 12 -46.89 18.41 -6.07
N SER A 13 -46.64 17.13 -6.38
CA SER A 13 -45.92 16.22 -5.47
C SER A 13 -44.48 16.68 -5.24
N LEU A 14 -43.79 17.13 -6.30
CA LEU A 14 -42.42 17.62 -6.20
C LEU A 14 -42.33 18.91 -5.37
N LEU A 15 -43.28 19.83 -5.55
CA LEU A 15 -43.36 21.08 -4.77
C LEU A 15 -43.68 20.82 -3.29
N ALA A 16 -44.52 19.83 -2.99
CA ALA A 16 -44.81 19.45 -1.61
C ALA A 16 -43.58 18.84 -0.91
N VAL A 17 -42.82 17.99 -1.62
CA VAL A 17 -41.59 17.39 -1.08
C VAL A 17 -40.51 18.44 -0.85
N THR A 18 -40.29 19.35 -1.81
CA THR A 18 -39.28 20.42 -1.63
C THR A 18 -39.67 21.40 -0.53
N TYR A 19 -40.95 21.75 -0.42
CA TYR A 19 -41.47 22.56 0.68
C TYR A 19 -41.29 21.87 2.04
N TYR A 20 -41.59 20.56 2.12
CA TYR A 20 -41.41 19.78 3.35
C TYR A 20 -39.95 19.67 3.77
N LEU A 21 -39.03 19.42 2.83
CA LEU A 21 -37.58 19.38 3.10
C LEU A 21 -37.03 20.75 3.51
N TYR A 22 -37.52 21.82 2.89
CA TYR A 22 -37.16 23.19 3.29
C TYR A 22 -37.62 23.50 4.71
N HIS A 23 -38.83 23.09 5.09
CA HIS A 23 -39.33 23.27 6.46
C HIS A 23 -38.58 22.42 7.49
N ILE A 24 -38.22 21.18 7.18
CA ILE A 24 -37.36 20.36 8.06
C ILE A 24 -36.04 21.10 8.35
N ARG A 25 -35.43 21.69 7.33
CA ARG A 25 -34.17 22.44 7.46
C ARG A 25 -34.32 23.73 8.27
N LEU A 26 -35.47 24.42 8.17
CA LEU A 26 -35.78 25.58 8.99
C LEU A 26 -36.07 25.22 10.45
N SER A 27 -36.68 24.06 10.71
CA SER A 27 -36.97 23.59 12.07
C SER A 27 -35.78 22.97 12.81
N HIS A 28 -34.73 22.56 12.08
CA HIS A 28 -33.47 22.07 12.65
C HIS A 28 -32.26 22.80 12.05
N PRO A 29 -31.96 24.03 12.48
CA PRO A 29 -30.62 24.56 12.32
C PRO A 29 -29.65 23.63 13.05
N LEU A 30 -28.55 23.24 12.39
CA LEU A 30 -27.45 22.55 13.06
C LEU A 30 -27.03 23.39 14.27
N LEU A 31 -27.37 22.90 15.46
CA LEU A 31 -26.90 23.47 16.71
C LEU A 31 -25.39 23.22 16.76
N GLU A 32 -24.59 24.23 16.43
CA GLU A 32 -23.23 24.31 16.94
C GLU A 32 -23.34 24.47 18.46
N GLU A 33 -22.96 23.44 19.22
CA GLU A 33 -22.77 23.58 20.66
C GLU A 33 -21.61 24.55 20.92
N PRO A 34 -21.78 25.54 21.82
CA PRO A 34 -20.68 26.43 22.18
C PRO A 34 -19.70 25.68 23.08
N ILE A 35 -18.43 25.61 22.65
CA ILE A 35 -17.33 25.11 23.49
C ILE A 35 -17.10 26.14 24.60
N ASN A 36 -17.50 25.79 25.82
CA ASN A 36 -17.15 26.55 27.03
C ASN A 36 -15.64 26.39 27.29
N HIS A 37 -14.93 27.51 27.28
CA HIS A 37 -13.59 27.61 27.83
C HIS A 37 -13.68 27.67 29.35
N GLU A 38 -13.45 26.54 30.00
CA GLU A 38 -13.00 26.50 31.39
C GLU A 38 -11.55 26.02 31.40
N ASP A 39 -10.66 26.94 31.78
CA ASP A 39 -9.29 26.67 32.20
C ASP A 39 -9.31 25.58 33.27
N ASP A 40 -8.58 24.48 33.04
CA ASP A 40 -7.93 23.80 34.15
C ASP A 40 -6.66 23.09 33.69
N GLN A 41 -5.62 23.34 34.48
CA GLN A 41 -4.23 22.96 34.29
C GLN A 41 -4.03 21.44 34.25
N ALA A 42 -4.21 20.85 33.07
CA ALA A 42 -3.73 19.51 32.73
C ALA A 42 -2.72 19.54 31.57
N SER A 43 -1.95 20.62 31.44
CA SER A 43 -0.89 20.76 30.44
C SER A 43 0.45 20.24 30.97
N ASN A 44 0.60 18.93 31.22
CA ASN A 44 1.95 18.33 31.20
C ASN A 44 2.02 16.79 31.08
N ALA A 45 1.16 16.20 30.25
CA ALA A 45 1.34 14.82 29.80
C ALA A 45 0.83 14.61 28.37
N GLN A 46 1.02 15.60 27.49
CA GLN A 46 0.96 15.34 26.06
C GLN A 46 2.28 14.65 25.70
N LYS A 47 2.30 13.31 25.80
CA LYS A 47 3.35 12.49 25.19
C LYS A 47 3.43 12.95 23.74
N SER A 48 4.50 13.67 23.38
CA SER A 48 4.78 13.99 21.98
C SER A 48 4.96 12.65 21.28
N ILE A 49 3.91 12.15 20.64
CA ILE A 49 4.03 11.03 19.71
C ILE A 49 4.83 11.63 18.56
N SER A 50 6.13 11.33 18.51
CA SER A 50 6.92 11.64 17.33
C SER A 50 6.27 10.93 16.15
N GLU A 51 6.06 11.66 15.06
CA GLU A 51 5.62 11.05 13.79
C GLU A 51 6.53 9.85 13.47
N PRO A 52 5.96 8.73 12.97
CA PRO A 52 6.73 7.54 12.69
C PRO A 52 7.78 7.84 11.62
N SER A 53 9.00 7.36 11.85
CA SER A 53 10.06 7.43 10.85
C SER A 53 9.72 6.55 9.63
N ILE A 54 9.88 7.10 8.42
CA ILE A 54 9.58 6.41 7.17
C ILE A 54 10.87 6.23 6.36
N GLY A 55 11.13 5.00 5.95
CA GLY A 55 12.19 4.69 5.00
C GLY A 55 11.65 3.99 3.76
N THR A 56 12.06 4.41 2.58
CA THR A 56 11.76 3.70 1.34
C THR A 56 12.93 2.82 0.93
N VAL A 57 12.62 1.68 0.29
CA VAL A 57 13.58 0.74 -0.27
C VAL A 57 13.21 0.52 -1.72
N VAL A 58 14.01 1.08 -2.63
CA VAL A 58 13.70 1.14 -4.05
C VAL A 58 14.60 0.18 -4.80
N ALA A 59 14.00 -0.83 -5.44
CA ALA A 59 14.70 -1.67 -6.41
C ALA A 59 14.75 -0.92 -7.75
N SER A 60 15.96 -0.57 -8.19
CA SER A 60 16.20 0.23 -9.40
C SER A 60 17.34 -0.35 -10.22
N GLN A 61 17.34 0.00 -11.49
CA GLN A 61 18.48 -0.14 -12.41
C GLN A 61 18.94 1.25 -12.87
N THR A 62 20.13 1.33 -13.46
CA THR A 62 20.70 2.59 -13.99
C THR A 62 19.81 3.30 -15.03
N ARG A 63 18.91 2.55 -15.70
CA ARG A 63 17.97 3.08 -16.70
C ARG A 63 16.69 3.68 -16.11
N ASP A 64 16.37 3.38 -14.86
CA ASP A 64 15.10 3.79 -14.24
C ASP A 64 15.19 5.20 -13.64
N ASN A 65 14.05 5.86 -13.42
CA ASN A 65 14.02 7.21 -12.88
C ASN A 65 13.41 7.25 -11.47
N THR A 66 14.28 7.48 -10.47
CA THR A 66 13.91 7.60 -9.05
C THR A 66 13.91 9.04 -8.52
N THR A 67 14.26 10.03 -9.36
CA THR A 67 14.44 11.45 -8.94
C THR A 67 13.17 12.11 -8.39
N TRP A 68 12.00 11.59 -8.79
CA TRP A 68 10.70 12.04 -8.33
C TRP A 68 10.50 11.80 -6.84
N LEU A 69 11.08 10.74 -6.27
CA LEU A 69 10.76 10.28 -4.94
C LEU A 69 11.31 11.26 -3.87
N PRO A 70 12.61 11.60 -3.86
CA PRO A 70 13.12 12.63 -2.93
C PRO A 70 12.54 14.02 -3.18
N SER A 71 12.12 14.31 -4.42
CA SER A 71 11.52 15.61 -4.77
C SER A 71 10.11 15.78 -4.18
N LEU A 72 9.33 14.68 -4.09
CA LEU A 72 7.96 14.70 -3.58
C LEU A 72 7.83 14.33 -2.10
N PHE A 73 8.79 13.57 -1.56
CA PHE A 73 8.78 13.09 -0.17
C PHE A 73 10.10 13.41 0.55
N PRO A 74 10.52 14.68 0.61
CA PRO A 74 11.86 15.07 1.08
C PRO A 74 12.15 14.71 2.55
N ASP A 75 11.10 14.51 3.36
CA ASP A 75 11.22 14.17 4.78
C ASP A 75 11.44 12.67 5.03
N TRP A 76 11.33 11.82 3.99
CA TRP A 76 11.50 10.37 4.11
C TRP A 76 12.96 9.97 3.83
N HIS A 77 13.41 8.88 4.47
CA HIS A 77 14.73 8.35 4.17
C HIS A 77 14.68 7.42 2.95
N HIS A 78 15.39 7.76 1.87
CA HIS A 78 15.33 6.98 0.63
C HIS A 78 16.54 6.09 0.42
N ASN A 79 16.34 4.77 0.48
CA ASN A 79 17.35 3.77 0.11
C ASN A 79 17.11 3.33 -1.33
N ILE A 80 17.86 3.90 -2.28
CA ILE A 80 17.73 3.59 -3.71
C ILE A 80 18.87 2.67 -4.12
N PHE A 81 18.56 1.40 -4.36
CA PHE A 81 19.54 0.39 -4.77
C PHE A 81 19.64 0.32 -6.28
N LEU A 82 20.86 0.31 -6.81
CA LEU A 82 21.14 0.09 -8.23
C LEU A 82 21.64 -1.33 -8.46
N ALA A 83 20.73 -2.23 -8.84
CA ALA A 83 21.02 -3.66 -8.91
C ALA A 83 22.04 -4.04 -10.01
N ASP A 84 22.13 -3.23 -11.07
CA ASP A 84 23.03 -3.43 -12.22
C ASP A 84 24.35 -2.64 -12.11
N GLN A 85 24.60 -1.97 -10.98
CA GLN A 85 25.83 -1.21 -10.75
C GLN A 85 26.52 -1.67 -9.44
N PRO A 86 27.48 -2.61 -9.50
CA PRO A 86 28.16 -3.17 -8.33
C PRO A 86 28.89 -2.13 -7.47
N ASP A 87 29.40 -1.06 -8.08
CA ASP A 87 30.16 -0.01 -7.41
C ASP A 87 29.28 1.14 -6.87
N ALA A 88 27.95 1.02 -6.96
CA ALA A 88 27.04 2.01 -6.39
C ALA A 88 27.09 1.98 -4.85
N ALA A 89 26.86 3.13 -4.21
CA ALA A 89 26.85 3.23 -2.75
C ALA A 89 25.82 2.27 -2.10
N LEU A 90 24.68 2.07 -2.76
CA LEU A 90 23.71 1.03 -2.45
C LEU A 90 23.60 0.11 -3.65
N SER A 91 24.21 -1.07 -3.55
CA SER A 91 24.19 -2.12 -4.56
C SER A 91 23.72 -3.43 -3.95
N VAL A 92 23.66 -4.48 -4.77
CA VAL A 92 23.29 -5.83 -4.34
C VAL A 92 24.47 -6.77 -4.49
N PRO A 93 24.60 -7.81 -3.65
CA PRO A 93 25.71 -8.77 -3.75
C PRO A 93 25.72 -9.51 -5.08
N GLN A 94 24.54 -9.71 -5.69
CA GLN A 94 24.39 -10.27 -7.02
C GLN A 94 23.08 -9.79 -7.67
N ASN A 95 23.11 -9.36 -8.93
CA ASN A 95 21.89 -9.01 -9.68
C ASN A 95 21.10 -10.26 -10.08
N LYS A 96 20.40 -10.88 -9.12
CA LYS A 96 19.64 -12.11 -9.27
C LYS A 96 18.35 -12.03 -8.45
N GLY A 97 17.24 -12.56 -8.97
CA GLY A 97 15.97 -12.56 -8.21
C GLY A 97 15.26 -11.20 -8.17
N ARG A 98 15.61 -10.29 -9.09
CA ARG A 98 14.98 -8.96 -9.27
C ARG A 98 14.92 -8.17 -7.95
N GLU A 99 13.78 -7.56 -7.63
CA GLU A 99 13.56 -6.77 -6.42
C GLU A 99 13.77 -7.57 -5.12
N GLY A 100 13.61 -8.89 -5.16
CA GLY A 100 13.79 -9.76 -4.01
C GLY A 100 15.21 -9.67 -3.42
N MET A 101 16.24 -9.53 -4.26
CA MET A 101 17.60 -9.35 -3.76
C MET A 101 17.78 -8.01 -3.07
N THR A 102 17.30 -6.92 -3.68
CA THR A 102 17.35 -5.58 -3.07
C THR A 102 16.69 -5.57 -1.70
N TYR A 103 15.49 -6.14 -1.61
CA TYR A 103 14.70 -6.09 -0.37
C TYR A 103 15.34 -6.91 0.74
N LEU A 104 15.83 -8.11 0.41
CA LEU A 104 16.52 -8.96 1.38
C LEU A 104 17.85 -8.34 1.84
N THR A 105 18.65 -7.79 0.91
CA THR A 105 19.89 -7.07 1.25
C THR A 105 19.62 -5.93 2.21
N TYR A 106 18.63 -5.08 1.93
CA TYR A 106 18.26 -3.99 2.83
C TYR A 106 17.88 -4.48 4.23
N ILE A 107 17.01 -5.48 4.33
CA ILE A 107 16.54 -6.02 5.61
C ILE A 107 17.72 -6.56 6.43
N ILE A 108 18.62 -7.33 5.80
CA ILE A 108 19.79 -7.89 6.48
C ILE A 108 20.72 -6.79 6.98
N GLU A 109 21.06 -5.83 6.12
CA GLU A 109 22.04 -4.77 6.44
C GLU A 109 21.52 -3.76 7.45
N ASN A 110 20.20 -3.58 7.54
CA ASN A 110 19.57 -2.56 8.39
C ASN A 110 18.76 -3.16 9.53
N TYR A 111 18.85 -4.47 9.80
CA TYR A 111 17.99 -5.19 10.75
C TYR A 111 17.89 -4.50 12.12
N SER A 112 19.00 -3.94 12.62
CA SER A 112 19.05 -3.23 13.91
C SER A 112 18.63 -1.76 13.88
N SER A 113 18.47 -1.17 12.68
CA SER A 113 18.25 0.27 12.47
C SER A 113 17.08 0.57 11.53
N LEU A 114 16.13 -0.37 11.39
CA LEU A 114 14.93 -0.18 10.58
C LEU A 114 14.12 1.06 11.05
N PRO A 115 13.53 1.82 10.10
CA PRO A 115 12.55 2.87 10.40
C PRO A 115 11.27 2.26 10.97
N ASP A 116 10.40 3.07 11.58
CA ASP A 116 9.11 2.59 12.10
C ASP A 116 8.26 1.97 10.98
N ILE A 117 8.33 2.54 9.77
CA ILE A 117 7.70 2.03 8.56
C ILE A 117 8.74 1.94 7.43
N ALA A 118 8.91 0.75 6.87
CA ALA A 118 9.69 0.52 5.65
C ALA A 118 8.74 0.32 4.46
N ILE A 119 8.95 1.04 3.36
CA ILE A 119 8.13 0.98 2.14
C ILE A 119 8.98 0.48 0.98
N PHE A 120 8.65 -0.70 0.47
CA PHE A 120 9.34 -1.38 -0.63
C PHE A 120 8.66 -1.05 -1.95
N LEU A 121 9.46 -0.55 -2.91
CA LEU A 121 8.97 0.07 -4.14
C LEU A 121 9.77 -0.36 -5.37
N HIS A 122 9.15 -0.23 -6.54
CA HIS A 122 9.86 -0.14 -7.80
C HIS A 122 10.25 1.32 -8.09
N ALA A 123 11.21 1.50 -9.00
CA ALA A 123 11.85 2.79 -9.26
C ALA A 123 10.94 3.88 -9.87
N ASP A 124 10.23 3.55 -10.95
CA ASP A 124 9.53 4.56 -11.75
C ASP A 124 8.23 5.04 -11.09
N ARG A 125 7.94 6.34 -11.24
CA ARG A 125 6.69 6.94 -10.75
C ARG A 125 5.46 6.39 -11.45
N TYR A 126 5.49 6.32 -12.77
CA TYR A 126 4.37 5.91 -13.61
C TYR A 126 4.62 4.53 -14.17
N GLN A 127 4.06 3.49 -13.56
CA GLN A 127 4.33 2.11 -13.95
C GLN A 127 3.19 1.18 -13.58
N TRP A 128 2.94 0.18 -14.43
CA TRP A 128 1.72 -0.65 -14.39
C TRP A 128 1.51 -1.42 -13.08
N HIS A 129 2.59 -1.60 -12.30
CA HIS A 129 2.54 -2.23 -10.99
C HIS A 129 1.87 -1.34 -9.92
N ASN A 130 1.68 -0.05 -10.18
CA ASN A 130 0.93 0.85 -9.30
C ASN A 130 -0.58 0.72 -9.52
N ASP A 131 -1.35 0.72 -8.44
CA ASP A 131 -2.80 0.48 -8.49
C ASP A 131 -3.64 1.73 -8.85
N ASP A 132 -2.98 2.89 -8.91
CA ASP A 132 -3.60 4.14 -9.33
C ASP A 132 -4.07 4.05 -10.80
N PRO A 133 -5.24 4.59 -11.18
CA PRO A 133 -5.75 4.52 -12.56
C PRO A 133 -4.86 5.16 -13.63
N LEU A 134 -3.94 6.06 -13.26
CA LEU A 134 -2.91 6.61 -14.15
C LEU A 134 -1.53 6.00 -13.87
N TYR A 135 -1.48 4.92 -13.11
CA TYR A 135 -0.27 4.23 -12.70
C TYR A 135 0.69 5.09 -11.87
N ASP A 136 0.21 6.17 -11.25
CA ASP A 136 1.01 7.14 -10.49
C ASP A 136 1.28 6.68 -9.05
N GLY A 137 2.49 6.21 -8.78
CA GLY A 137 2.93 5.78 -7.45
C GLY A 137 2.97 6.91 -6.43
N ALA A 138 3.16 8.17 -6.85
CA ALA A 138 3.15 9.30 -5.93
C ALA A 138 1.75 9.53 -5.32
N ARG A 139 0.69 9.25 -6.07
CA ARG A 139 -0.70 9.33 -5.56
C ARG A 139 -1.00 8.22 -4.56
N THR A 140 -0.45 7.02 -4.75
CA THR A 140 -0.55 5.94 -3.77
C THR A 140 0.19 6.31 -2.49
N LEU A 141 1.44 6.75 -2.58
CA LEU A 141 2.28 7.08 -1.42
C LEU A 141 1.74 8.27 -0.60
N SER A 142 1.25 9.33 -1.24
CA SER A 142 0.70 10.51 -0.55
C SER A 142 -0.59 10.25 0.22
N ARG A 143 -1.23 9.09 0.04
CA ARG A 143 -2.51 8.71 0.68
C ARG A 143 -2.37 7.55 1.65
N LEU A 144 -1.15 7.13 1.96
CA LEU A 144 -0.91 6.07 2.93
C LEU A 144 -1.43 6.47 4.32
N GLN A 145 -2.16 5.55 4.93
CA GLN A 145 -2.59 5.67 6.31
C GLN A 145 -1.53 5.03 7.20
N LEU A 146 -0.61 5.84 7.72
CA LEU A 146 0.53 5.34 8.51
C LEU A 146 0.09 4.55 9.73
N THR A 147 -0.96 5.01 10.43
CA THR A 147 -1.55 4.29 11.57
C THR A 147 -2.04 2.91 11.18
N TYR A 148 -2.68 2.77 10.01
CA TYR A 148 -3.15 1.48 9.52
C TYR A 148 -1.97 0.53 9.21
N ILE A 149 -0.87 1.04 8.65
CA ILE A 149 0.34 0.23 8.40
C ILE A 149 0.92 -0.27 9.73
N LEU A 150 0.98 0.58 10.75
CA LEU A 150 1.47 0.20 12.07
C LEU A 150 0.56 -0.82 12.76
N GLU A 151 -0.76 -0.70 12.58
CA GLU A 151 -1.75 -1.63 13.15
C GLU A 151 -1.75 -3.00 12.45
N GLN A 152 -1.68 -3.03 11.12
CA GLN A 152 -1.70 -4.28 10.35
C GLN A 152 -0.33 -4.94 10.25
N GLY A 153 0.74 -4.18 10.44
CA GLY A 153 2.10 -4.66 10.37
C GLY A 153 2.62 -4.87 8.94
N TYR A 154 1.78 -5.31 8.00
CA TYR A 154 2.10 -5.46 6.58
C TYR A 154 0.91 -5.02 5.73
N VAL A 155 1.16 -4.18 4.72
CA VAL A 155 0.15 -3.67 3.80
C VAL A 155 0.70 -3.66 2.38
N ASN A 156 0.03 -4.37 1.47
CA ASN A 156 0.36 -4.28 0.05
C ASN A 156 -0.09 -2.92 -0.52
N LEU A 157 0.71 -2.32 -1.39
CA LEU A 157 0.37 -1.03 -2.04
C LEU A 157 -0.64 -1.19 -3.19
N ARG A 158 -0.92 -2.43 -3.60
CA ARG A 158 -1.96 -2.82 -4.53
C ARG A 158 -3.19 -3.36 -3.79
N CYS A 159 -4.34 -2.77 -4.09
CA CYS A 159 -5.62 -3.06 -3.45
C CYS A 159 -6.62 -3.77 -4.38
N VAL A 160 -6.33 -3.90 -5.68
CA VAL A 160 -7.18 -4.67 -6.61
C VAL A 160 -7.07 -6.18 -6.42
N TRP A 161 -8.19 -6.85 -6.70
CA TRP A 161 -8.34 -8.30 -6.55
C TRP A 161 -7.97 -9.10 -7.81
N THR A 162 -7.56 -8.44 -8.89
CA THR A 162 -7.44 -9.07 -10.21
C THR A 162 -6.11 -9.74 -10.49
N LEU A 163 -5.08 -9.52 -9.66
CA LEU A 163 -3.73 -10.05 -9.86
C LEU A 163 -3.19 -10.59 -8.53
N GLY A 164 -3.03 -11.91 -8.41
CA GLY A 164 -2.52 -12.52 -7.19
C GLY A 164 -3.58 -12.99 -6.19
N CYS A 165 -4.84 -12.56 -6.33
CA CYS A 165 -5.91 -12.77 -5.35
C CYS A 165 -7.13 -13.50 -5.97
N PRO A 166 -7.88 -14.32 -5.20
CA PRO A 166 -7.62 -14.68 -3.81
C PRO A 166 -6.59 -15.82 -3.66
N HIS A 167 -6.26 -16.52 -4.74
CA HIS A 167 -5.22 -17.56 -4.80
C HIS A 167 -4.68 -17.62 -6.22
N GLU A 168 -3.42 -17.22 -6.40
CA GLU A 168 -2.75 -17.25 -7.70
C GLU A 168 -1.82 -18.46 -7.81
N ILE A 169 -1.19 -18.81 -6.70
CA ILE A 169 -0.18 -19.86 -6.65
C ILE A 169 -0.82 -21.11 -6.06
N HIS A 170 -0.76 -22.21 -6.80
CA HIS A 170 -1.22 -23.54 -6.38
C HIS A 170 -0.02 -24.50 -6.39
N PRO A 171 0.78 -24.54 -5.31
CA PRO A 171 2.11 -25.17 -5.33
C PRO A 171 2.14 -26.68 -5.60
N LEU A 172 0.99 -27.35 -5.48
CA LEU A 172 0.87 -28.81 -5.54
C LEU A 172 0.31 -29.31 -6.88
N ASP A 173 -0.21 -28.43 -7.74
CA ASP A 173 -0.94 -28.84 -8.94
C ASP A 173 0.01 -29.26 -10.07
N HIS A 174 1.06 -28.47 -10.32
CA HIS A 174 1.92 -28.61 -11.49
C HIS A 174 3.40 -28.29 -11.19
N PRO A 175 4.13 -29.14 -10.43
CA PRO A 175 5.56 -28.92 -10.21
C PRO A 175 6.33 -28.97 -11.53
N ALA A 176 7.33 -28.11 -11.69
CA ALA A 176 8.20 -28.15 -12.86
C ALA A 176 9.26 -29.26 -12.71
N ASP A 177 9.39 -30.10 -13.73
CA ASP A 177 10.48 -31.09 -13.83
C ASP A 177 11.84 -30.41 -14.13
N GLU A 178 11.83 -29.28 -14.85
CA GLU A 178 13.00 -28.47 -15.19
C GLU A 178 12.69 -26.98 -15.02
N ILE A 179 13.63 -26.23 -14.44
CA ILE A 179 13.51 -24.77 -14.26
C ILE A 179 14.06 -24.06 -15.50
N THR A 180 13.19 -23.32 -16.18
CA THR A 180 13.48 -22.54 -17.38
C THR A 180 13.08 -21.07 -17.18
N SER A 181 13.29 -20.22 -18.20
CA SER A 181 12.84 -18.82 -18.16
C SER A 181 11.32 -18.65 -18.15
N GLU A 182 10.60 -19.66 -18.64
CA GLU A 182 9.14 -19.67 -18.70
C GLU A 182 8.51 -20.31 -17.45
N THR A 183 9.33 -20.76 -16.50
CA THR A 183 8.83 -21.39 -15.28
C THR A 183 8.10 -20.36 -14.43
N HIS A 184 6.86 -20.67 -14.11
CA HIS A 184 6.00 -19.84 -13.27
C HIS A 184 6.27 -20.12 -11.78
N ALA A 185 5.90 -19.16 -10.92
CA ALA A 185 6.19 -19.24 -9.49
C ALA A 185 5.52 -20.45 -8.80
N ASP A 186 4.30 -20.80 -9.20
CA ASP A 186 3.56 -21.98 -8.74
C ASP A 186 4.31 -23.30 -8.96
N GLN A 187 5.07 -23.41 -10.04
CA GLN A 187 5.80 -24.62 -10.38
C GLN A 187 7.05 -24.85 -9.52
N VAL A 188 7.58 -23.80 -8.88
CA VAL A 188 8.80 -23.86 -8.05
C VAL A 188 8.57 -23.53 -6.58
N TYR A 189 7.41 -22.98 -6.23
CA TYR A 189 7.09 -22.52 -4.88
C TYR A 189 7.24 -23.63 -3.84
N ALA A 190 6.70 -24.82 -4.09
CA ALA A 190 6.72 -25.92 -3.13
C ALA A 190 8.15 -26.36 -2.76
N ALA A 191 9.07 -26.36 -3.73
CA ALA A 191 10.47 -26.70 -3.50
C ALA A 191 11.16 -25.62 -2.66
N ALA A 192 11.01 -24.34 -3.03
CA ALA A 192 11.57 -23.22 -2.29
C ALA A 192 11.00 -23.12 -0.86
N PHE A 193 9.70 -23.34 -0.69
CA PHE A 193 9.04 -23.31 0.62
C PHE A 193 9.60 -24.39 1.55
N LYS A 194 9.79 -25.62 1.06
CA LYS A 194 10.37 -26.72 1.84
C LYS A 194 11.84 -26.46 2.21
N GLU A 195 12.59 -25.75 1.38
CA GLU A 195 13.95 -25.37 1.69
C GLU A 195 13.99 -24.35 2.84
N LEU A 196 13.07 -23.38 2.84
CA LEU A 196 13.00 -22.35 3.88
C LEU A 196 12.32 -22.84 5.18
N PHE A 197 11.33 -23.73 5.06
CA PHE A 197 10.49 -24.21 6.16
C PHE A 197 10.33 -25.74 6.09
N PRO A 198 11.39 -26.51 6.39
CA PRO A 198 11.39 -27.96 6.18
C PRO A 198 10.34 -28.71 7.00
N ASP A 199 9.96 -28.16 8.15
CA ASP A 199 9.00 -28.77 9.07
C ASP A 199 7.56 -28.26 8.88
N ALA A 200 7.35 -27.25 8.02
CA ALA A 200 6.03 -26.69 7.77
C ALA A 200 5.35 -27.38 6.58
N PRO A 201 4.03 -27.66 6.64
CA PRO A 201 3.31 -28.14 5.48
C PRO A 201 3.27 -27.06 4.39
N VAL A 202 3.52 -27.45 3.14
CA VAL A 202 3.37 -26.54 2.00
C VAL A 202 1.90 -26.11 1.90
N PRO A 203 1.60 -24.81 1.80
CA PRO A 203 0.23 -24.34 1.62
C PRO A 203 -0.40 -24.87 0.34
N GLU A 204 -1.69 -25.23 0.38
CA GLU A 204 -2.44 -25.67 -0.80
C GLU A 204 -2.60 -24.55 -1.83
N SER A 205 -2.69 -23.30 -1.37
CA SER A 205 -2.79 -22.12 -2.22
C SER A 205 -2.19 -20.90 -1.54
N ILE A 206 -1.61 -19.98 -2.31
CA ILE A 206 -1.11 -18.69 -1.85
C ILE A 206 -1.78 -17.58 -2.64
N GLY A 207 -2.29 -16.59 -1.92
CA GLY A 207 -2.86 -15.38 -2.47
C GLY A 207 -2.28 -14.14 -1.81
N VAL A 208 -1.75 -13.24 -2.63
CA VAL A 208 -1.31 -11.91 -2.24
C VAL A 208 -1.34 -11.04 -3.48
N SER A 209 -1.73 -9.77 -3.34
CA SER A 209 -1.71 -8.83 -4.47
C SER A 209 -0.31 -8.81 -5.11
N CYS A 210 -0.28 -8.86 -6.44
CA CYS A 210 0.95 -8.91 -7.22
C CYS A 210 1.87 -7.69 -7.00
N CYS A 211 3.08 -7.82 -7.54
CA CYS A 211 4.04 -6.77 -7.88
C CYS A 211 4.99 -6.29 -6.79
N ALA A 212 5.10 -6.99 -5.65
CA ALA A 212 6.17 -6.76 -4.68
C ALA A 212 6.33 -5.29 -4.20
N GLN A 213 5.24 -4.52 -4.16
CA GLN A 213 5.24 -3.17 -3.57
C GLN A 213 4.37 -3.18 -2.31
N PHE A 214 4.99 -2.91 -1.16
CA PHE A 214 4.33 -3.04 0.15
C PHE A 214 4.97 -2.13 1.19
N ALA A 215 4.22 -1.80 2.23
CA ALA A 215 4.71 -1.17 3.44
C ALA A 215 4.66 -2.18 4.60
N VAL A 216 5.66 -2.14 5.47
CA VAL A 216 5.77 -3.04 6.61
C VAL A 216 6.30 -2.27 7.82
N SER A 217 5.74 -2.58 8.98
CA SER A 217 6.18 -2.00 10.24
C SER A 217 7.48 -2.66 10.71
N LYS A 218 8.31 -1.90 11.42
CA LYS A 218 9.49 -2.44 12.09
C LYS A 218 9.18 -3.67 12.94
N ALA A 219 8.10 -3.59 13.72
CA ALA A 219 7.68 -4.64 14.64
C ALA A 219 7.24 -5.93 13.93
N THR A 220 6.97 -5.89 12.63
CA THR A 220 6.63 -7.06 11.82
C THR A 220 7.85 -7.72 11.19
N ILE A 221 8.92 -6.96 10.95
CA ILE A 221 10.19 -7.52 10.44
C ILE A 221 11.00 -8.18 11.57
N LEU A 222 10.95 -7.61 12.78
CA LEU A 222 11.63 -8.09 13.98
C LEU A 222 10.86 -9.22 14.67
#